data_AF-A0A0C3P656-F1
#
_entry.id   AF-A0A0C3P656-F1
#
_cell.length_a   1.000
_cell.length_b   1.000
_cell.length_c   1.000
_cell.angle_alpha   90.00
_cell.angle_beta   90.00
_cell.angle_gamma   90.00
#
_symmetry.space_group_name_H-M   'P 1'
#
loop_
_entity.id
_entity.type
_entity.pdbx_description
1 polymer ?
#
loop_
_entity_poly.entity_id
_entity_poly.type
_entity_poly.pdbx_seq_one_letter_code
_entity_poly.pdbx_strand_id
1 'polypeptide(L)'
;MSATNTNPERDAQLLAIGRQCSEASCLLVDFLPFKCDLCSASFCAEHFAVAAHKCPKYDDRIHNRVAPNCPLCNTPVAIPPGEDPNIRMERHINNECSVMTGKARRPKSTPICARGKCGKVLFAPIACDTCHKHYCPQHRFQKDHDCVPALSTHPSSTIHQNVLSAALKRMTVTPASSNKVTPPKATSTPQGSGAVPVPSSGNASPLLRNPLSKTDRRAKAERESRRKAMMERAKKGLLTEQEKLILAAEEAERAQGVRSSDRECMVM
;
A
#
# COMPACT_ATOMS: atom_id res chain seq x y z
N MET A 1 43.52 59.62 8.77
CA MET A 1 44.41 58.76 7.98
C MET A 1 43.60 57.54 7.57
N SER A 2 43.04 57.58 6.36
CA SER A 2 42.11 56.58 5.86
C SER A 2 42.89 55.41 5.28
N ALA A 3 42.83 54.25 5.91
CA ALA A 3 43.42 53.02 5.39
C ALA A 3 42.40 52.34 4.46
N THR A 4 42.48 52.63 3.16
CA THR A 4 41.79 51.86 2.12
C THR A 4 42.57 50.56 1.89
N ASN A 5 42.20 49.53 2.64
CA ASN A 5 42.74 48.17 2.45
C ASN A 5 41.98 47.51 1.29
N THR A 6 42.29 47.92 0.07
CA THR A 6 41.73 47.33 -1.16
C THR A 6 42.50 46.07 -1.47
N ASN A 7 41.98 44.91 -1.07
CA ASN A 7 42.49 43.62 -1.51
C ASN A 7 41.64 43.12 -2.70
N PRO A 8 42.07 43.39 -3.96
CA PRO A 8 41.27 43.08 -5.14
C PRO A 8 41.02 41.58 -5.32
N GLU A 9 41.83 40.71 -4.72
CA GLU A 9 41.67 39.25 -4.79
C GLU A 9 40.48 38.76 -3.95
N ARG A 10 40.27 39.40 -2.80
CA ARG A 10 39.14 39.11 -1.90
C ARG A 10 37.82 39.57 -2.51
N ASP A 11 37.83 40.75 -3.13
CA ASP A 11 36.68 41.29 -3.83
C ASP A 11 36.35 40.47 -5.10
N ALA A 12 37.37 40.00 -5.82
CA ALA A 12 37.19 39.10 -6.98
C ALA A 12 36.57 37.75 -6.60
N GLN A 13 36.92 37.18 -5.44
CA GLN A 13 36.29 35.96 -4.93
C GLN A 13 34.85 36.17 -4.46
N LEU A 14 34.53 37.33 -3.90
CA LEU A 14 33.15 37.69 -3.53
C LEU A 14 32.23 37.84 -4.75
N LEU A 15 32.73 38.38 -5.86
CA LEU A 15 31.97 38.50 -7.12
C LEU A 15 31.67 37.14 -7.80
N ALA A 16 32.38 36.07 -7.43
CA ALA A 16 32.17 34.72 -7.96
C ALA A 16 31.18 33.87 -7.12
N ILE A 17 30.69 34.41 -6.00
CA ILE A 17 29.80 33.69 -5.09
C ILE A 17 28.36 34.02 -5.46
N GLY A 18 27.82 33.22 -6.37
CA GLY A 18 26.43 33.30 -6.78
C GLY A 18 26.23 32.38 -7.97
N ARG A 19 25.39 31.36 -7.81
CA ARG A 19 25.06 30.46 -8.92
C ARG A 19 23.69 30.85 -9.46
N GLN A 20 23.58 31.02 -10.76
CA GLN A 20 22.32 31.34 -11.43
C GLN A 20 21.48 30.08 -11.66
N CYS A 21 20.16 30.27 -11.78
CA CYS A 21 19.27 29.19 -12.18
C CYS A 21 19.65 28.72 -13.58
N SER A 22 19.77 27.41 -13.77
CA SER A 22 20.15 26.84 -15.07
C SER A 22 19.01 26.86 -16.09
N GLU A 23 17.79 27.24 -15.66
CA GLU A 23 16.66 27.47 -16.55
C GLU A 23 16.79 28.83 -17.25
N ALA A 24 16.76 28.81 -18.58
CA ALA A 24 17.02 29.99 -19.42
C ALA A 24 16.01 31.13 -19.20
N SER A 25 14.79 30.83 -18.73
CA SER A 25 13.74 31.81 -18.49
C SER A 25 13.83 32.50 -17.13
N CYS A 26 14.50 31.90 -16.15
CA CYS A 26 14.43 32.33 -14.75
C CYS A 26 15.50 33.35 -14.38
N LEU A 27 16.74 33.16 -14.85
CA LEU A 27 17.92 34.02 -14.60
C LEU A 27 18.10 34.50 -13.14
N LEU A 28 17.48 33.85 -12.17
CA LEU A 28 17.52 34.22 -10.76
C LEU A 28 18.92 33.96 -10.20
N VAL A 29 19.50 34.98 -9.57
CA VAL A 29 20.79 34.96 -8.87
C VAL A 29 20.47 35.18 -7.39
N ASP A 30 21.07 34.41 -6.47
CA ASP A 30 20.71 34.24 -5.04
C ASP A 30 19.48 33.37 -4.74
N PHE A 31 19.62 32.07 -4.93
CA PHE A 31 18.67 31.05 -4.44
C PHE A 31 19.41 29.91 -3.74
N LEU A 32 18.68 29.13 -2.94
CA LEU A 32 19.19 27.87 -2.39
C LEU A 32 19.33 26.84 -3.52
N PRO A 33 20.55 26.43 -3.92
CA PRO A 33 20.75 25.66 -5.13
C PRO A 33 20.27 24.21 -4.98
N PHE A 34 19.13 23.89 -5.60
CA PHE A 34 18.65 22.53 -5.74
C PHE A 34 19.29 21.87 -6.96
N LYS A 35 19.90 20.70 -6.79
CA LYS A 35 20.48 19.93 -7.89
C LYS A 35 19.46 18.92 -8.40
N CYS A 36 19.26 18.87 -9.71
CA CYS A 36 18.46 17.81 -10.33
C CYS A 36 19.27 16.50 -10.39
N ASP A 37 18.69 15.38 -9.97
CA ASP A 37 19.37 14.08 -9.96
C ASP A 37 19.77 13.59 -11.36
N LEU A 38 19.10 14.11 -12.40
CA LEU A 38 19.31 13.68 -13.79
C LEU A 38 20.37 14.51 -14.51
N CYS A 39 20.23 15.85 -14.48
CA CYS A 39 21.14 16.75 -15.20
C CYS A 39 22.21 17.39 -14.31
N SER A 40 22.15 17.23 -12.98
CA SER A 40 23.06 17.82 -11.98
C SER A 40 23.18 19.35 -12.00
N ALA A 41 22.32 20.02 -12.78
CA ALA A 41 22.25 21.47 -12.86
C ALA A 41 21.52 22.07 -11.65
N SER A 42 21.83 23.31 -11.31
CA SER A 42 21.29 24.03 -10.16
C SER A 42 20.07 24.87 -10.54
N PHE A 43 18.97 24.70 -9.80
CA PHE A 43 17.71 25.38 -10.03
C PHE A 43 17.15 26.01 -8.74
N CYS A 44 16.35 27.06 -8.90
CA CYS A 44 15.63 27.70 -7.81
C CYS A 44 14.42 26.87 -7.34
N ALA A 45 13.76 27.31 -6.28
CA ALA A 45 12.61 26.62 -5.68
C ALA A 45 11.39 26.46 -6.61
N GLU A 46 11.33 27.22 -7.71
CA GLU A 46 10.26 27.08 -8.71
C GLU A 46 10.65 26.11 -9.85
N HIS A 47 11.95 26.01 -10.14
CA HIS A 47 12.47 25.22 -11.27
C HIS A 47 13.14 23.90 -10.87
N PHE A 48 13.17 23.54 -9.57
CA PHE A 48 13.77 22.28 -9.11
C PHE A 48 13.03 21.03 -9.62
N ALA A 49 11.71 21.13 -9.85
CA ALA A 49 10.91 20.04 -10.35
C ALA A 49 11.27 19.73 -11.81
N VAL A 50 11.34 18.44 -12.16
CA VAL A 50 11.77 18.00 -13.49
C VAL A 50 10.85 18.50 -14.61
N ALA A 51 9.55 18.63 -14.33
CA ALA A 51 8.57 19.21 -15.24
C ALA A 51 8.77 20.72 -15.47
N ALA A 52 9.34 21.44 -14.50
CA ALA A 52 9.51 22.89 -14.57
C ALA A 52 10.72 23.30 -15.42
N HIS A 53 11.82 22.54 -15.37
CA HIS A 53 13.05 22.83 -16.13
C HIS A 53 13.29 21.93 -17.36
N LYS A 54 12.28 21.12 -17.74
CA LYS A 54 12.29 20.26 -18.94
C LYS A 54 13.65 19.56 -19.15
N CYS A 55 14.06 18.80 -18.14
CA CYS A 55 15.38 18.20 -18.08
C CYS A 55 15.72 17.40 -19.36
N PRO A 56 16.89 17.60 -19.98
CA PRO A 56 17.26 16.93 -21.23
C PRO A 56 17.44 15.41 -21.06
N LYS A 57 17.66 14.93 -19.83
CA LYS A 57 17.84 13.51 -19.50
C LYS A 57 16.59 12.87 -18.90
N TYR A 58 15.48 13.60 -18.84
CA TYR A 58 14.25 13.09 -18.28
C TYR A 58 13.42 12.39 -19.34
N ASP A 59 13.22 11.10 -19.14
CA ASP A 59 12.24 10.32 -19.88
C ASP A 59 11.04 10.06 -18.97
N ASP A 60 9.89 10.61 -19.34
CA ASP A 60 8.60 10.43 -18.65
C ASP A 60 8.23 8.96 -18.50
N ARG A 61 8.62 8.10 -19.45
CA ARG A 61 8.23 6.68 -19.46
C ARG A 61 9.00 5.86 -18.42
N ILE A 62 10.20 6.32 -18.07
CA ILE A 62 11.08 5.67 -17.09
C ILE A 62 10.74 6.15 -15.67
N HIS A 63 10.37 7.42 -15.51
CA HIS A 63 10.20 8.04 -14.18
C HIS A 63 8.76 8.02 -13.67
N ASN A 64 7.74 8.06 -14.54
CA ASN A 64 6.35 7.94 -14.13
C ASN A 64 6.00 6.47 -13.83
N ARG A 65 6.42 6.01 -12.65
CA ARG A 65 6.14 4.66 -12.16
C ARG A 65 4.70 4.55 -11.65
N VAL A 66 3.76 4.45 -12.58
CA VAL A 66 2.35 4.20 -12.25
C VAL A 66 2.18 2.71 -11.93
N ALA A 67 1.77 2.39 -10.71
CA ALA A 67 1.44 1.02 -10.31
C ALA A 67 0.00 0.71 -10.74
N PRO A 68 -0.24 -0.18 -11.72
CA PRO A 68 -1.60 -0.55 -12.10
C PRO A 68 -2.28 -1.33 -10.97
N ASN A 69 -3.58 -1.10 -10.81
CA ASN A 69 -4.42 -1.86 -9.90
C ASN A 69 -4.70 -3.26 -10.46
N CYS A 70 -4.66 -4.27 -9.59
CA CYS A 70 -5.12 -5.61 -9.96
C CYS A 70 -6.64 -5.62 -10.18
N PRO A 71 -7.16 -6.17 -11.30
CA PRO A 71 -8.60 -6.21 -11.57
C PRO A 71 -9.39 -7.12 -10.62
N LEU A 72 -8.73 -8.06 -9.94
CA LEU A 72 -9.39 -9.00 -9.03
C LEU A 72 -9.47 -8.49 -7.59
N CYS A 73 -8.39 -7.88 -7.09
CA CYS A 73 -8.29 -7.49 -5.68
C CYS A 73 -8.12 -5.98 -5.46
N ASN A 74 -8.10 -5.16 -6.53
CA ASN A 74 -7.91 -3.71 -6.52
C ASN A 74 -6.69 -3.23 -5.73
N THR A 75 -5.73 -4.11 -5.46
CA THR A 75 -4.47 -3.75 -4.79
C THR A 75 -3.48 -3.22 -5.85
N PRO A 76 -2.80 -2.09 -5.63
CA PRO A 76 -1.79 -1.58 -6.54
C PRO A 76 -0.59 -2.54 -6.60
N VAL A 77 -0.25 -3.01 -7.80
CA VAL A 77 0.84 -3.96 -8.01
C VAL A 77 2.11 -3.21 -8.39
N ALA A 78 3.15 -3.30 -7.54
CA ALA A 78 4.44 -2.67 -7.80
C ALA A 78 5.23 -3.45 -8.86
N ILE A 79 5.52 -2.80 -9.99
CA ILE A 79 6.29 -3.37 -11.12
C ILE A 79 7.75 -2.95 -11.01
N PRO A 80 8.72 -3.90 -10.96
CA PRO A 80 10.15 -3.59 -10.98
C PRO A 80 10.58 -2.94 -12.32
N PRO A 81 11.61 -2.07 -12.32
CA PRO A 81 12.07 -1.44 -13.55
C PRO A 81 12.57 -2.49 -14.55
N GLY A 82 12.08 -2.42 -15.78
CA GLY A 82 12.46 -3.33 -16.87
C GLY A 82 11.62 -4.61 -16.98
N GLU A 83 10.59 -4.80 -16.15
CA GLU A 83 9.67 -5.93 -16.28
C GLU A 83 8.33 -5.51 -16.89
N ASP A 84 7.79 -6.34 -17.78
CA ASP A 84 6.48 -6.10 -18.36
C ASP A 84 5.35 -6.14 -17.31
N PRO A 85 4.43 -5.15 -17.30
CA PRO A 85 3.30 -5.10 -16.38
C PRO A 85 2.46 -6.38 -16.36
N ASN A 86 2.32 -7.02 -17.53
CA ASN A 86 1.50 -8.21 -17.68
C ASN A 86 2.09 -9.41 -16.92
N ILE A 87 3.40 -9.65 -17.03
CA ILE A 87 4.09 -10.74 -16.32
C ILE A 87 4.06 -10.52 -14.81
N ARG A 88 4.28 -9.27 -14.37
CA ARG A 88 4.19 -8.92 -12.95
C ARG A 88 2.77 -9.10 -12.40
N MET A 89 1.75 -8.74 -13.18
CA MET A 89 0.34 -8.89 -12.83
C MET A 89 -0.05 -10.36 -12.78
N GLU A 90 0.39 -11.19 -13.73
CA GLU A 90 0.15 -12.62 -13.74
C GLU A 90 0.76 -13.33 -12.51
N ARG A 91 2.01 -12.98 -12.17
CA ARG A 91 2.64 -13.45 -10.92
C ARG A 91 1.90 -12.99 -9.67
N HIS A 92 1.33 -11.79 -9.68
CA HIS A 92 0.47 -11.32 -8.60
C HIS A 92 -0.80 -12.18 -8.53
N ILE A 93 -1.50 -12.38 -9.64
CA ILE A 93 -2.73 -13.19 -9.73
C ILE A 93 -2.49 -14.61 -9.19
N ASN A 94 -1.37 -15.23 -9.58
CA ASN A 94 -1.09 -16.63 -9.23
C ASN A 94 -0.62 -16.81 -7.77
N ASN A 95 0.20 -15.90 -7.23
CA ASN A 95 0.90 -16.13 -5.95
C ASN A 95 0.53 -15.18 -4.81
N GLU A 96 0.05 -13.97 -5.12
CA GLU A 96 -0.06 -12.86 -4.15
C GLU A 96 -1.46 -12.23 -4.08
N CYS A 97 -2.36 -12.60 -4.98
CA CYS A 97 -3.69 -12.04 -5.07
C CYS A 97 -4.56 -12.58 -3.94
N SER A 98 -5.11 -11.68 -3.13
CA SER A 98 -5.93 -12.06 -1.97
C SER A 98 -7.16 -12.89 -2.35
N VAL A 99 -7.68 -12.71 -3.56
CA VAL A 99 -8.89 -13.40 -4.04
C VAL A 99 -8.57 -14.82 -4.53
N MET A 100 -7.44 -15.02 -5.20
CA MET A 100 -7.05 -16.34 -5.74
C MET A 100 -6.34 -17.21 -4.72
N THR A 101 -5.38 -16.65 -3.99
CA THR A 101 -4.55 -17.44 -3.08
C THR A 101 -5.19 -17.60 -1.68
N GLY A 102 -6.23 -16.83 -1.36
CA GLY A 102 -6.88 -16.77 -0.04
C GLY A 102 -5.96 -16.28 1.10
N LYS A 103 -4.66 -16.13 0.83
CA LYS A 103 -3.64 -15.61 1.72
C LYS A 103 -3.63 -14.09 1.57
N ALA A 104 -4.50 -13.41 2.30
CA ALA A 104 -4.32 -11.98 2.53
C ALA A 104 -2.91 -11.78 3.09
N ARG A 105 -2.10 -10.93 2.44
CA ARG A 105 -0.79 -10.53 3.00
C ARG A 105 -1.06 -10.02 4.40
N ARG A 106 -0.59 -10.75 5.43
CA ARG A 106 -0.77 -10.33 6.82
C ARG A 106 -0.23 -8.90 6.93
N PRO A 107 -1.02 -7.94 7.45
CA PRO A 107 -0.49 -6.62 7.72
C PRO A 107 0.73 -6.83 8.62
N LYS A 108 1.85 -6.18 8.27
CA LYS A 108 3.03 -6.23 9.13
C LYS A 108 2.55 -5.65 10.45
N SER A 109 2.55 -6.47 11.51
CA SER A 109 2.10 -6.03 12.82
C SER A 109 2.94 -4.83 13.19
N THR A 110 2.28 -3.70 13.43
CA THR A 110 2.98 -2.51 13.88
C THR A 110 3.65 -2.83 15.21
N PRO A 111 4.97 -2.58 15.35
CA PRO A 111 5.67 -2.92 16.58
C PRO A 111 5.06 -2.13 17.73
N ILE A 112 4.91 -2.76 18.89
CA ILE A 112 4.38 -2.12 20.11
C ILE A 112 5.54 -1.86 21.06
N CYS A 113 5.44 -0.80 21.86
CA CYS A 113 6.41 -0.49 22.90
C CYS A 113 6.63 -1.70 23.82
N ALA A 114 7.88 -2.15 23.95
CA ALA A 114 8.24 -3.32 24.77
C ALA A 114 8.08 -3.08 26.28
N ARG A 115 7.81 -1.84 26.72
CA ARG A 115 7.44 -1.55 28.12
C ARG A 115 6.01 -2.02 28.37
N GLY A 116 5.83 -3.01 29.25
CA GLY A 116 4.54 -3.68 29.48
C GLY A 116 3.37 -2.76 29.85
N LYS A 117 3.63 -1.61 30.48
CA LYS A 117 2.60 -0.62 30.86
C LYS A 117 2.29 0.43 29.77
N CYS A 118 3.05 0.46 28.67
CA CYS A 118 2.91 1.49 27.65
C CYS A 118 1.89 1.12 26.57
N GLY A 119 2.01 -0.08 25.98
CA GLY A 119 1.09 -0.58 24.94
C GLY A 119 0.99 0.29 23.67
N LYS A 120 1.77 1.39 23.55
CA LYS A 120 1.69 2.31 22.42
C LYS A 120 2.23 1.66 21.16
N VAL A 121 1.44 1.72 20.09
CA VAL A 121 1.85 1.33 18.74
C VAL A 121 2.96 2.27 18.26
N LEU A 122 4.08 1.70 17.86
CA LEU A 122 5.25 2.41 17.38
C LEU A 122 5.14 2.61 15.87
N PHE A 123 4.93 3.85 15.47
CA PHE A 123 5.00 4.23 14.06
C PHE A 123 6.46 4.22 13.57
N ALA A 124 7.38 4.73 14.39
CA ALA A 124 8.82 4.63 14.20
C ALA A 124 9.43 3.94 15.43
N PRO A 125 9.80 2.65 15.33
CA PRO A 125 10.38 1.92 16.46
C PRO A 125 11.79 2.43 16.77
N ILE A 126 12.01 2.94 17.99
CA ILE A 126 13.34 3.32 18.47
C ILE A 126 13.92 2.12 19.23
N ALA A 127 14.98 1.53 18.71
CA ALA A 127 15.70 0.46 19.39
C ALA A 127 16.58 1.04 20.51
N CYS A 128 16.61 0.38 21.66
CA CYS A 128 17.59 0.69 22.70
C CYS A 128 18.94 0.05 22.37
N ASP A 129 20.05 0.77 22.58
CA ASP A 129 21.40 0.27 22.23
C ASP A 129 21.88 -0.91 23.09
N THR A 130 21.34 -1.06 24.30
CA THR A 130 21.77 -2.08 25.28
C THR A 130 20.88 -3.32 25.27
N CYS A 131 19.57 -3.17 25.08
CA CYS A 131 18.63 -4.30 25.09
C CYS A 131 17.99 -4.63 23.72
N HIS A 132 18.21 -3.77 22.70
CA HIS A 132 17.70 -3.90 21.33
C HIS A 132 16.17 -4.06 21.19
N LYS A 133 15.41 -3.81 22.27
CA LYS A 133 13.95 -3.78 22.24
C LYS A 133 13.47 -2.43 21.71
N HIS A 134 12.28 -2.42 21.10
CA HIS A 134 11.68 -1.22 20.53
C HIS A 134 10.80 -0.49 21.56
N TYR A 135 11.03 0.81 21.69
CA TYR A 135 10.31 1.67 22.62
C TYR A 135 9.74 2.91 21.93
N CYS A 136 8.78 3.55 22.61
CA CYS A 136 8.19 4.80 22.15
C CYS A 136 9.11 5.99 22.50
N PRO A 137 8.90 7.18 21.93
CA PRO A 137 9.73 8.35 22.24
C PRO A 137 9.83 8.68 23.74
N GLN A 138 8.80 8.34 24.52
CA GLN A 138 8.77 8.52 25.98
C GLN A 138 9.54 7.43 26.76
N HIS A 139 9.82 6.28 26.16
CA HIS A 139 10.51 5.16 26.81
C HIS A 139 11.82 4.78 26.11
N ARG A 140 12.36 5.68 25.26
CA ARG A 140 13.58 5.43 24.49
C ARG A 140 14.83 5.31 25.35
N PHE A 141 14.85 5.99 26.50
CA PHE A 141 16.02 6.04 27.39
C PHE A 141 16.04 4.85 28.33
N GLN A 142 17.26 4.41 28.71
CA GLN A 142 17.49 3.30 29.63
C GLN A 142 16.82 3.48 31.00
N LYS A 143 16.57 4.71 31.44
CA LYS A 143 15.90 5.01 32.72
C LYS A 143 14.40 4.78 32.66
N ASP A 144 13.82 4.82 31.47
CA ASP A 144 12.37 4.77 31.25
C ASP A 144 11.87 3.37 30.90
N HIS A 145 12.75 2.37 30.90
CA HIS A 145 12.38 0.97 30.74
C HIS A 145 13.32 0.07 31.55
N ASP A 146 12.85 -1.13 31.87
CA ASP A 146 13.67 -2.15 32.54
C ASP A 146 14.66 -2.71 31.51
N CYS A 147 15.78 -1.99 31.37
CA CYS A 147 16.82 -2.28 30.39
C CYS A 147 17.65 -3.48 30.84
N VAL A 148 17.27 -4.67 30.40
CA VAL A 148 18.09 -5.87 30.56
C VAL A 148 19.04 -5.96 29.36
N PRO A 149 20.36 -5.82 29.54
CA PRO A 149 21.30 -5.90 28.43
C PRO A 149 21.16 -7.25 27.72
N ALA A 150 21.02 -7.21 26.40
CA ALA A 150 21.01 -8.43 25.61
C ALA A 150 22.43 -9.00 25.64
N LEU A 151 22.63 -10.13 26.32
CA LEU A 151 23.84 -10.93 26.15
C LEU A 151 23.91 -11.33 24.67
N SER A 152 24.77 -10.64 23.93
CA SER A 152 25.05 -10.93 22.53
C SER A 152 25.52 -12.37 22.39
N THR A 153 24.61 -13.28 22.03
CA THR A 153 24.98 -14.52 21.37
C THR A 153 25.17 -14.18 19.90
N HIS A 154 26.29 -13.54 19.57
CA HIS A 154 26.77 -13.57 18.21
C HIS A 154 27.27 -14.99 17.94
N PRO A 155 26.84 -15.69 16.88
CA PRO A 155 27.59 -16.82 16.38
C PRO A 155 28.93 -16.27 15.86
N SER A 156 29.94 -16.21 16.73
CA SER A 156 31.29 -15.88 16.31
C SER A 156 31.78 -17.01 15.42
N SER A 157 31.92 -16.69 14.13
CA SER A 157 32.58 -17.50 13.13
C SER A 157 34.06 -17.64 13.48
N THR A 158 34.41 -18.50 14.43
CA THR A 158 35.80 -18.91 14.64
C THR A 158 36.11 -20.02 13.65
N ILE A 159 36.33 -19.63 12.39
CA ILE A 159 37.18 -20.43 11.50
C ILE A 159 38.58 -20.26 12.06
N HIS A 160 39.14 -21.32 12.66
CA HIS A 160 40.51 -21.79 12.44
C HIS A 160 40.81 -22.98 13.38
N GLN A 161 41.17 -24.09 12.74
CA GLN A 161 42.05 -25.16 13.22
C GLN A 161 41.45 -26.14 14.25
N ASN A 162 40.83 -27.20 13.72
CA ASN A 162 41.10 -28.57 14.17
C ASN A 162 40.76 -29.54 13.04
N VAL A 163 41.69 -29.66 12.11
CA VAL A 163 41.78 -30.81 11.20
C VAL A 163 42.55 -31.85 11.98
N LEU A 164 41.94 -33.00 12.29
CA LEU A 164 42.55 -34.32 12.46
C LEU A 164 41.47 -35.28 13.00
N SER A 165 41.32 -36.43 12.33
CA SER A 165 40.58 -37.65 12.72
C SER A 165 39.18 -37.85 12.11
N ALA A 166 39.14 -38.45 10.91
CA ALA A 166 38.38 -39.68 10.60
C ALA A 166 38.39 -39.94 9.08
N ALA A 167 39.43 -40.65 8.63
CA ALA A 167 39.45 -41.28 7.32
C ALA A 167 38.92 -42.73 7.43
N LEU A 168 38.42 -43.24 6.30
CA LEU A 168 38.12 -44.64 5.94
C LEU A 168 36.75 -45.22 6.32
N LYS A 169 35.83 -45.17 5.34
CA LYS A 169 35.03 -46.29 4.74
C LYS A 169 33.81 -45.66 4.06
N ARG A 170 33.46 -45.87 2.78
CA ARG A 170 33.86 -46.79 1.72
C ARG A 170 33.41 -46.15 0.40
N MET A 171 34.28 -46.11 -0.59
CA MET A 171 33.89 -45.98 -2.00
C MET A 171 33.95 -47.38 -2.61
N THR A 172 32.87 -47.81 -3.25
CA THR A 172 32.90 -48.82 -4.32
C THR A 172 32.05 -48.31 -5.46
N VAL A 173 32.74 -47.98 -6.54
CA VAL A 173 32.26 -47.71 -7.90
C VAL A 173 31.77 -49.03 -8.54
N THR A 174 30.69 -49.07 -9.34
CA THR A 174 30.59 -48.93 -10.82
C THR A 174 29.19 -49.48 -11.27
N PRO A 175 28.79 -49.63 -12.56
CA PRO A 175 27.90 -48.69 -13.26
C PRO A 175 26.69 -49.34 -14.01
N ALA A 176 25.92 -48.50 -14.72
CA ALA A 176 25.07 -48.76 -15.90
C ALA A 176 23.79 -49.62 -15.78
N SER A 177 22.63 -49.09 -16.22
CA SER A 177 22.01 -49.45 -17.51
C SER A 177 20.60 -48.83 -17.69
N SER A 178 20.22 -48.70 -18.95
CA SER A 178 19.13 -47.91 -19.52
C SER A 178 17.79 -48.66 -19.62
N ASN A 179 16.70 -47.87 -19.78
CA ASN A 179 15.36 -48.22 -20.29
C ASN A 179 14.51 -49.16 -19.39
N LYS A 180 13.17 -49.06 -19.31
CA LYS A 180 12.18 -48.83 -20.36
C LYS A 180 10.79 -48.51 -19.75
N VAL A 181 10.02 -47.79 -20.54
CA VAL A 181 8.57 -47.51 -20.46
C VAL A 181 7.70 -48.78 -20.47
N THR A 182 6.59 -48.81 -19.71
CA THR A 182 5.18 -49.08 -20.16
C THR A 182 4.13 -49.01 -19.01
N PRO A 183 2.90 -48.53 -19.29
CA PRO A 183 1.70 -48.57 -18.41
C PRO A 183 0.83 -49.83 -18.76
N PRO A 184 -0.51 -49.97 -18.49
CA PRO A 184 -1.50 -49.19 -17.72
C PRO A 184 -2.42 -50.03 -16.79
N LYS A 185 -3.31 -49.40 -16.01
CA LYS A 185 -4.64 -49.99 -15.71
C LYS A 185 -5.72 -48.93 -15.44
N ALA A 186 -6.90 -49.24 -15.98
CA ALA A 186 -8.06 -48.41 -16.22
C ALA A 186 -9.10 -48.41 -15.08
N THR A 187 -10.25 -47.77 -15.36
CA THR A 187 -11.61 -47.87 -14.73
C THR A 187 -11.92 -46.67 -13.82
N SER A 188 -12.99 -45.88 -13.94
CA SER A 188 -14.19 -45.86 -14.79
C SER A 188 -14.91 -44.51 -14.62
N THR A 189 -15.59 -44.07 -15.68
CA THR A 189 -16.67 -43.06 -15.71
C THR A 189 -17.84 -43.43 -14.79
N PRO A 190 -18.67 -42.46 -14.37
CA PRO A 190 -19.98 -42.38 -15.01
C PRO A 190 -20.44 -40.95 -15.36
N GLN A 191 -21.23 -40.90 -16.43
CA GLN A 191 -22.08 -39.78 -16.82
C GLN A 191 -23.27 -39.67 -15.86
N GLY A 192 -23.78 -38.45 -15.66
CA GLY A 192 -25.04 -38.21 -14.95
C GLY A 192 -25.46 -36.75 -15.02
N SER A 193 -26.47 -36.50 -15.85
CA SER A 193 -27.11 -35.21 -16.13
C SER A 193 -27.78 -34.57 -14.91
N GLY A 194 -27.92 -33.24 -14.95
CA GLY A 194 -29.10 -32.55 -14.41
C GLY A 194 -28.88 -31.53 -13.28
N ALA A 195 -29.57 -30.40 -13.47
CA ALA A 195 -30.04 -29.44 -12.46
C ALA A 195 -29.07 -28.34 -11.96
N VAL A 196 -29.33 -27.14 -12.50
CA VAL A 196 -29.18 -25.82 -11.88
C VAL A 196 -29.59 -25.81 -10.38
N PRO A 197 -28.77 -25.22 -9.49
CA PRO A 197 -29.24 -24.75 -8.20
C PRO A 197 -29.59 -23.26 -8.28
N VAL A 198 -30.88 -22.99 -8.17
CA VAL A 198 -31.46 -21.70 -7.78
C VAL A 198 -31.11 -21.48 -6.30
N PRO A 199 -30.63 -20.31 -5.84
CA PRO A 199 -30.61 -20.04 -4.41
C PRO A 199 -32.03 -19.73 -3.93
N SER A 200 -32.62 -20.70 -3.25
CA SER A 200 -33.87 -20.56 -2.52
C SER A 200 -33.74 -19.56 -1.38
N SER A 201 -34.73 -18.68 -1.28
CA SER A 201 -35.03 -17.85 -0.12
C SER A 201 -35.11 -18.70 1.15
N GLY A 202 -34.14 -18.52 2.03
CA GLY A 202 -34.22 -18.93 3.43
C GLY A 202 -34.74 -17.77 4.26
N ASN A 203 -35.92 -17.95 4.85
CA ASN A 203 -36.48 -17.07 5.88
C ASN A 203 -35.50 -16.94 7.05
N ALA A 204 -34.81 -15.80 7.13
CA ALA A 204 -34.21 -15.34 8.37
C ALA A 204 -35.20 -14.37 9.03
N SER A 205 -35.66 -14.74 10.23
CA SER A 205 -36.43 -13.88 11.14
C SER A 205 -35.77 -12.50 11.29
N PRO A 206 -36.54 -11.43 11.52
CA PRO A 206 -36.03 -10.06 11.47
C PRO A 206 -35.15 -9.82 12.70
N LEU A 207 -33.84 -9.98 12.54
CA LEU A 207 -32.89 -9.44 13.52
C LEU A 207 -32.99 -7.92 13.44
N LEU A 208 -33.45 -7.33 14.54
CA LEU A 208 -33.51 -5.89 14.80
C LEU A 208 -32.21 -5.24 14.30
N ARG A 209 -32.30 -4.55 13.15
CA ARG A 209 -31.18 -3.83 12.55
C ARG A 209 -30.86 -2.66 13.45
N ASN A 210 -29.74 -2.73 14.14
CA ASN A 210 -29.30 -1.66 15.02
C ASN A 210 -28.97 -0.41 14.19
N PRO A 211 -29.77 0.68 14.26
CA PRO A 211 -29.70 1.84 13.35
C PRO A 211 -28.48 2.75 13.59
N LEU A 212 -27.56 2.36 14.48
CA LEU A 212 -26.37 3.13 14.85
C LEU A 212 -25.03 2.56 14.32
N SER A 213 -25.04 1.46 13.55
CA SER A 213 -23.78 0.95 13.00
C SER A 213 -23.22 1.84 11.87
N LYS A 214 -21.89 2.05 11.86
CA LYS A 214 -21.21 2.89 10.84
C LYS A 214 -21.45 2.39 9.40
N THR A 215 -21.67 1.10 9.23
CA THR A 215 -22.00 0.46 7.96
C THR A 215 -23.42 0.80 7.48
N ASP A 216 -24.38 0.89 8.40
CA ASP A 216 -25.78 1.23 8.09
C ASP A 216 -25.93 2.72 7.69
N ARG A 217 -25.17 3.61 8.36
CA ARG A 217 -25.11 5.03 7.98
C ARG A 217 -24.59 5.26 6.56
N ARG A 218 -23.57 4.50 6.14
CA ARG A 218 -23.04 4.56 4.76
C ARG A 218 -24.06 4.04 3.75
N ALA A 219 -24.72 2.92 4.03
CA ALA A 219 -25.75 2.34 3.17
C ALA A 219 -26.98 3.26 3.04
N LYS A 220 -27.38 3.93 4.13
CA LYS A 220 -28.46 4.92 4.13
C LYS A 220 -28.11 6.17 3.32
N ALA A 221 -26.89 6.69 3.47
CA ALA A 221 -26.41 7.82 2.69
C ALA A 221 -26.31 7.52 1.19
N GLU A 222 -25.91 6.30 0.81
CA GLU A 222 -25.83 5.89 -0.60
C GLU A 222 -27.23 5.78 -1.24
N ARG A 223 -28.21 5.22 -0.53
CA ARG A 223 -29.61 5.17 -0.98
C ARG A 223 -30.20 6.57 -1.11
N GLU A 224 -29.92 7.46 -0.16
CA GLU A 224 -30.39 8.85 -0.21
C GLU A 224 -29.76 9.62 -1.36
N SER A 225 -28.46 9.44 -1.61
CA SER A 225 -27.76 10.04 -2.75
C SER A 225 -28.36 9.58 -4.08
N ARG A 226 -28.62 8.28 -4.22
CA ARG A 226 -29.24 7.70 -5.44
C ARG A 226 -30.64 8.25 -5.66
N ARG A 227 -31.45 8.38 -4.61
CA ARG A 227 -32.80 8.93 -4.70
C ARG A 227 -32.80 10.42 -5.03
N LYS A 228 -31.90 11.20 -4.42
CA LYS A 228 -31.77 12.63 -4.73
C LYS A 228 -31.36 12.87 -6.18
N ALA A 229 -30.49 12.02 -6.73
CA ALA A 229 -30.14 12.06 -8.16
C ALA A 229 -31.34 11.76 -9.07
N MET A 230 -32.20 10.79 -8.69
CA MET A 230 -33.44 10.49 -9.43
C MET A 230 -34.44 11.66 -9.38
N MET A 231 -34.60 12.31 -8.22
CA MET A 231 -35.46 13.51 -8.09
C MET A 231 -34.94 14.70 -8.90
N GLU A 232 -33.62 14.91 -8.95
CA GLU A 232 -33.04 16.01 -9.70
C GLU A 232 -33.22 15.80 -11.21
N ARG A 233 -33.10 14.55 -11.67
CA ARG A 233 -33.46 14.17 -13.03
C ARG A 233 -34.96 14.36 -13.30
N ALA A 234 -35.82 14.13 -12.30
CA ALA A 234 -37.27 14.34 -12.40
C ALA A 234 -37.60 15.83 -12.54
N LYS A 235 -36.92 16.67 -11.75
CA LYS A 235 -37.02 18.13 -11.81
C LYS A 235 -36.53 18.68 -13.16
N LYS A 236 -35.57 18.03 -13.81
CA LYS A 236 -35.09 18.38 -15.15
C LYS A 236 -36.00 17.88 -16.28
N GLY A 237 -37.11 17.18 -15.99
CA GLY A 237 -38.07 16.72 -16.98
C GLY A 237 -37.58 15.57 -17.87
N LEU A 238 -36.52 14.86 -17.45
CA LEU A 238 -35.83 13.81 -18.23
C LEU A 238 -36.26 12.37 -17.85
N LEU A 239 -37.33 12.20 -17.08
CA LEU A 239 -37.86 10.87 -16.72
C LEU A 239 -39.17 10.58 -17.44
N THR A 240 -39.30 9.32 -17.84
CA THR A 240 -40.52 8.77 -18.42
C THR A 240 -41.64 8.71 -17.38
N GLU A 241 -42.91 8.69 -17.81
CA GLU A 241 -44.06 8.68 -16.89
C GLU A 241 -44.05 7.49 -15.93
N GLN A 242 -43.53 6.33 -16.36
CA GLN A 242 -43.38 5.15 -15.54
C GLN A 242 -42.38 5.35 -14.40
N GLU A 243 -41.24 6.00 -14.67
CA GLU A 243 -40.23 6.28 -13.66
C GLU A 243 -40.69 7.36 -12.67
N LYS A 244 -41.56 8.28 -13.11
CA LYS A 244 -42.22 9.27 -12.25
C LYS A 244 -43.20 8.61 -11.26
N LEU A 245 -43.94 7.60 -11.71
CA LEU A 245 -44.83 6.82 -10.84
C LEU A 245 -44.06 5.97 -9.83
N ILE A 246 -42.94 5.37 -10.23
CA ILE A 246 -42.05 4.62 -9.32
C ILE A 246 -41.46 5.55 -8.25
N LEU A 247 -41.00 6.74 -8.65
CA LEU A 247 -40.51 7.74 -7.71
C LEU A 247 -41.62 8.15 -6.72
N ALA A 248 -42.82 8.47 -7.22
CA ALA A 248 -43.95 8.85 -6.37
C ALA A 248 -44.36 7.73 -5.39
N ALA A 249 -44.29 6.46 -5.80
CA ALA A 249 -44.55 5.31 -4.94
C ALA A 249 -43.47 5.18 -3.84
N GLU A 250 -42.19 5.29 -4.18
CA GLU A 250 -41.08 5.23 -3.21
C GLU A 250 -41.12 6.40 -2.20
N GLU A 251 -41.59 7.58 -2.63
CA GLU A 251 -41.82 8.73 -1.75
C GLU A 251 -43.02 8.53 -0.81
N ALA A 252 -44.09 7.90 -1.29
CA ALA A 252 -45.26 7.56 -0.49
C ALA A 252 -44.93 6.50 0.58
N GLU A 253 -44.15 5.47 0.24
CA GLU A 253 -43.67 4.46 1.19
C GLU A 253 -42.81 5.08 2.30
N ARG A 254 -41.96 6.07 1.97
CA ARG A 254 -41.22 6.83 2.98
C ARG A 254 -42.14 7.62 3.91
N ALA A 255 -43.15 8.29 3.37
CA ALA A 255 -44.11 9.04 4.19
C ALA A 255 -44.89 8.12 5.15
N GLN A 256 -45.15 6.88 4.75
CA GLN A 256 -45.74 5.85 5.60
C GLN A 256 -44.75 5.30 6.65
N GLY A 257 -43.48 5.10 6.29
CA GLY A 257 -42.44 4.66 7.24
C GLY A 257 -42.16 5.66 8.36
N VAL A 258 -42.27 6.97 8.09
CA VAL A 258 -42.17 8.03 9.12
C VAL A 258 -43.38 7.97 10.07
N ARG A 259 -44.60 7.78 9.54
CA ARG A 259 -45.83 7.63 10.35
C ARG A 259 -45.84 6.37 11.22
N SER A 260 -45.17 5.30 10.78
CA SER A 260 -45.02 4.06 11.56
C SER A 260 -44.01 4.21 12.70
N SER A 261 -42.89 4.89 12.45
CA SER A 261 -41.87 5.15 13.48
C SER A 261 -42.37 6.08 14.60
N ASP A 262 -43.27 7.02 14.29
CA ASP A 262 -43.88 7.89 15.31
C ASP A 262 -44.96 7.17 16.14
N ARG A 263 -45.66 6.18 15.57
CA ARG A 263 -46.66 5.37 16.30
C ARG A 263 -46.04 4.34 17.25
N GLU A 264 -44.87 3.82 16.92
CA GLU A 264 -44.13 2.87 17.76
C GLU A 264 -43.44 3.55 18.97
N CYS A 265 -43.37 4.88 19.00
CA CYS A 265 -42.87 5.68 20.13
C CYS A 265 -43.96 6.12 21.13
N MET A 266 -45.25 5.83 20.88
CA MET A 266 -46.38 6.25 21.72
C MET A 266 -47.03 5.11 22.53
N VAL A 267 -46.43 3.93 22.56
CA VAL A 267 -46.87 2.82 23.42
C VAL A 267 -45.71 2.42 24.34
N MET A 268 -45.58 3.12 25.46
CA MET A 268 -44.95 2.66 26.71
C MET A 268 -45.93 2.91 27.85
#